data_AF-A0A2N0XH24-F1
#
_entry.id   AF-A0A2N0XH24-F1
#
_cell.length_a   1.000
_cell.length_b   1.000
_cell.length_c   1.000
_cell.angle_alpha   90.00
_cell.angle_beta   90.00
_cell.angle_gamma   90.00
#
_symmetry.space_group_name_H-M   'P 1'
#
loop_
_entity.id
_entity.type
_entity.pdbx_description
1 polymer ?
#
loop_
_entity_poly.entity_id
_entity_poly.type
_entity_poly.pdbx_seq_one_letter_code
_entity_poly.pdbx_strand_id
1 'polypeptide(L)'
;MDTLSQLKSELDGEFQTTKRFIELFPEGKNEYAPHEKSMKMMPLATHLVEVFEWPNTILNTSELDFASGEYQPTILSNREDLMKKLDESYQAGKKALENASEEQLNPSWTIKNDGHELASWSKYGAIRHALNQITHHRAQLGVYYRLNNIPLPGSYGPSADQQSF
;
A
#
# COMPACT_ATOMS: atom_id res chain seq x y z
N MET A 1 -1.20 12.35 -23.05
CA MET A 1 -0.94 12.41 -21.60
C MET A 1 -0.16 11.15 -21.28
N ASP A 2 0.96 11.25 -20.57
CA ASP A 2 1.83 10.09 -20.28
C ASP A 2 1.44 9.49 -18.92
N THR A 3 0.32 8.76 -18.90
CA THR A 3 -0.34 8.30 -17.69
C THR A 3 0.52 7.28 -16.96
N LEU A 4 1.10 6.34 -17.70
CA LEU A 4 1.97 5.31 -17.15
C LEU A 4 3.21 5.91 -16.49
N SER A 5 3.82 6.94 -17.08
CA SER A 5 4.95 7.64 -16.45
C SER A 5 4.56 8.31 -15.14
N GLN A 6 3.39 8.94 -15.08
CA GLN A 6 2.88 9.56 -13.85
C GLN A 6 2.63 8.52 -12.74
N LEU A 7 1.98 7.40 -13.08
CA LEU A 7 1.73 6.31 -12.13
C LEU A 7 3.04 5.70 -11.60
N LYS A 8 4.03 5.48 -12.47
CA LYS A 8 5.35 4.98 -12.07
C LYS A 8 6.07 5.94 -11.14
N SER A 9 6.08 7.23 -11.48
CA SER A 9 6.71 8.27 -10.65
C SER A 9 6.06 8.38 -9.28
N GLU A 10 4.73 8.28 -9.20
CA GLU A 10 4.01 8.33 -7.93
C GLU A 10 4.27 7.07 -7.10
N LEU A 11 4.19 5.88 -7.69
CA LEU A 11 4.51 4.62 -6.99
C LEU A 11 5.93 4.65 -6.39
N ASP A 12 6.91 5.16 -7.13
CA ASP A 12 8.29 5.29 -6.65
C ASP A 12 8.41 6.27 -5.48
N GLY A 13 7.82 7.47 -5.58
CA GLY A 13 7.85 8.45 -4.50
C GLY A 13 7.16 7.95 -3.22
N GLU A 14 6.03 7.26 -3.38
CA GLU A 14 5.30 6.64 -2.28
C GLU A 14 6.07 5.47 -1.65
N PHE A 15 6.84 4.71 -2.44
CA PHE A 15 7.70 3.63 -1.96
C PHE A 15 8.84 4.18 -1.09
N GLN A 16 9.58 5.18 -1.58
CA GLN A 16 10.67 5.78 -0.81
C GLN A 16 10.20 6.36 0.52
N THR A 17 9.02 6.99 0.51
CA THR A 17 8.43 7.56 1.73
C THR A 17 8.00 6.47 2.71
N THR A 18 7.32 5.44 2.22
CA THR A 18 6.85 4.32 3.05
C THR A 18 8.03 3.51 3.62
N LYS A 19 9.10 3.33 2.84
CA LYS A 19 10.32 2.66 3.28
C LYS A 19 10.89 3.30 4.55
N ARG A 20 10.98 4.63 4.62
CA ARG A 20 11.43 5.36 5.81
C ARG A 20 10.55 5.10 7.05
N PHE A 21 9.24 4.91 6.84
CA PHE A 21 8.34 4.53 7.94
C PHE A 21 8.61 3.10 8.40
N ILE A 22 8.75 2.15 7.48
CA ILE A 22 9.03 0.74 7.83
C ILE A 22 10.41 0.59 8.48
N GLU A 23 11.42 1.36 8.09
CA GLU A 23 12.74 1.38 8.75
C GLU A 23 12.65 1.69 10.26
N LEU A 24 11.65 2.46 10.67
CA LEU A 24 11.39 2.83 12.07
C LEU A 24 10.32 1.95 12.73
N PHE A 25 9.87 0.87 12.08
CA PHE A 25 8.86 0.00 12.66
C PHE A 25 9.37 -0.60 13.98
N PRO A 26 8.60 -0.46 15.08
CA PRO A 26 9.04 -0.84 16.42
C PRO A 26 8.96 -2.35 16.66
N GLU A 27 9.96 -2.90 17.34
CA GLU A 27 9.88 -4.24 17.92
C GLU A 27 8.90 -4.28 19.11
N GLY A 28 8.16 -5.38 19.26
CA GLY A 28 7.27 -5.61 20.40
C GLY A 28 5.98 -4.80 20.43
N LYS A 29 5.61 -4.13 19.32
CA LYS A 29 4.38 -3.31 19.23
C LYS A 29 3.37 -3.81 18.18
N ASN A 30 3.59 -5.02 17.64
CA ASN A 30 2.74 -5.62 16.61
C ASN A 30 1.25 -5.58 16.95
N GLU A 31 0.92 -5.83 18.22
CA GLU A 31 -0.45 -5.90 18.72
C GLU A 31 -1.04 -4.56 19.18
N TYR A 32 -0.26 -3.47 19.13
CA TYR A 32 -0.74 -2.15 19.54
C TYR A 32 -1.84 -1.66 18.59
N ALA A 33 -2.92 -1.16 19.17
CA ALA A 33 -3.94 -0.39 18.46
C ALA A 33 -4.30 0.84 19.33
N PRO A 34 -4.43 2.05 18.74
CA PRO A 34 -4.79 3.24 19.50
C PRO A 34 -6.24 3.22 20.00
N HIS A 35 -7.07 2.33 19.45
CA HIS A 35 -8.44 2.07 19.86
C HIS A 35 -8.82 0.62 19.53
N GLU A 36 -9.76 0.01 20.25
CA GLU A 36 -10.23 -1.37 20.03
C GLU A 36 -10.83 -1.62 18.63
N LYS A 37 -11.29 -0.56 17.97
CA LYS A 37 -11.85 -0.58 16.59
C LYS A 37 -10.81 -0.34 15.52
N SER A 38 -9.58 -0.02 15.92
CA SER A 38 -8.48 0.23 15.00
C SER A 38 -7.78 -1.09 14.66
N MET A 39 -7.27 -1.19 13.43
CA MET A 39 -6.39 -2.28 13.05
C MET A 39 -5.15 -2.30 13.96
N LYS A 40 -4.63 -3.49 14.29
CA LYS A 40 -3.36 -3.60 15.02
C LYS A 40 -2.20 -3.12 14.15
N MET A 41 -1.12 -2.66 14.78
CA MET A 41 0.00 -2.02 14.10
C MET A 41 0.66 -2.91 13.04
N MET A 42 0.88 -4.20 13.33
CA MET A 42 1.46 -5.13 12.35
C MET A 42 0.53 -5.37 11.15
N PRO A 43 -0.75 -5.77 11.32
CA PRO A 43 -1.67 -5.87 10.20
C PRO A 43 -1.82 -4.59 9.37
N LEU A 44 -1.79 -3.40 10.01
CA LEU A 44 -1.82 -2.11 9.30
C LEU A 44 -0.58 -1.92 8.43
N ALA A 45 0.59 -2.20 8.98
CA ALA A 45 1.85 -2.11 8.23
C ALA A 45 1.93 -3.17 7.12
N THR A 46 1.48 -4.40 7.39
CA THR A 46 1.37 -5.47 6.38
C THR A 46 0.48 -5.04 5.23
N HIS A 47 -0.72 -4.54 5.51
CA HIS A 47 -1.64 -4.07 4.48
C HIS A 47 -1.00 -2.95 3.65
N LEU A 48 -0.40 -1.95 4.31
CA LEU A 48 0.31 -0.84 3.66
C LEU A 48 1.38 -1.32 2.67
N VAL A 49 2.23 -2.28 3.06
CA VAL A 49 3.31 -2.77 2.17
C VAL A 49 2.77 -3.63 1.02
N GLU A 50 1.67 -4.37 1.24
CA GLU A 50 1.02 -5.18 0.19
C GLU A 50 0.37 -4.32 -0.91
N VAL A 51 -0.12 -3.12 -0.58
CA VAL A 51 -0.80 -2.26 -1.57
C VAL A 51 0.11 -1.92 -2.76
N PHE A 52 1.43 -1.93 -2.59
CA PHE A 52 2.39 -1.69 -3.68
C PHE A 52 2.33 -2.72 -4.81
N GLU A 53 1.82 -3.93 -4.54
CA GLU A 53 1.65 -4.99 -5.54
C GLU A 53 0.38 -4.80 -6.38
N TRP A 54 -0.57 -3.98 -5.93
CA TRP A 54 -1.88 -3.85 -6.57
C TRP A 54 -1.85 -3.45 -8.05
N PRO A 55 -0.92 -2.60 -8.54
CA PRO A 55 -0.80 -2.37 -9.98
C PRO A 55 -0.61 -3.67 -10.77
N ASN A 56 0.17 -4.62 -10.24
CA ASN A 56 0.36 -5.93 -10.85
C ASN A 56 -0.94 -6.75 -10.85
N THR A 57 -1.64 -6.83 -9.72
CA THR A 57 -2.91 -7.54 -9.62
C THR A 57 -3.96 -6.97 -10.57
N ILE A 58 -4.15 -5.65 -10.56
CA ILE A 58 -5.15 -4.94 -11.36
C ILE A 58 -4.86 -5.10 -12.86
N LEU A 59 -3.60 -4.99 -13.28
CA LEU A 59 -3.25 -5.14 -14.69
C LEU A 59 -3.43 -6.57 -15.21
N ASN A 60 -3.18 -7.59 -14.38
CA ASN A 60 -3.22 -8.99 -14.80
C ASN A 60 -4.55 -9.71 -14.57
N THR A 61 -5.51 -9.08 -13.89
CA THR A 61 -6.84 -9.66 -13.63
C THR A 61 -7.95 -8.75 -14.17
N SER A 62 -9.18 -9.24 -14.24
CA SER A 62 -10.38 -8.43 -14.51
C SER A 62 -11.15 -8.11 -13.23
N GLU A 63 -10.96 -8.91 -12.19
CA GLU A 63 -11.65 -8.78 -10.92
C GLU A 63 -10.86 -9.44 -9.79
N LEU A 64 -11.21 -9.07 -8.57
CA LEU A 64 -10.79 -9.73 -7.33
C LEU A 64 -12.03 -10.03 -6.51
N ASP A 65 -12.30 -11.32 -6.25
CA ASP A 65 -13.37 -11.75 -5.35
C ASP A 65 -12.78 -12.23 -4.02
N PHE A 66 -13.13 -11.56 -2.92
CA PHE A 66 -12.60 -11.90 -1.60
C PHE A 66 -13.16 -13.22 -1.03
N ALA A 67 -14.29 -13.71 -1.54
CA ALA A 67 -14.89 -14.97 -1.07
C ALA A 67 -14.38 -16.20 -1.84
N SER A 68 -13.57 -16.03 -2.89
CA SER A 68 -13.03 -17.15 -3.68
C SER A 68 -12.10 -18.08 -2.88
N GLY A 69 -11.67 -17.66 -1.68
CA GLY A 69 -10.81 -18.44 -0.79
C GLY A 69 -9.33 -18.46 -1.21
N GLU A 70 -8.98 -17.74 -2.29
CA GLU A 70 -7.59 -17.64 -2.77
C GLU A 70 -6.73 -16.70 -1.92
N TYR A 71 -7.35 -15.78 -1.17
CA TYR A 71 -6.62 -14.88 -0.28
C TYR A 71 -6.20 -15.59 1.01
N GLN A 72 -4.90 -15.76 1.18
CA GLN A 72 -4.30 -16.13 2.46
C GLN A 72 -3.67 -14.88 3.07
N PRO A 73 -4.03 -14.51 4.31
CA PRO A 73 -3.42 -13.37 4.97
C PRO A 73 -1.90 -13.52 5.07
N THR A 74 -1.15 -12.53 4.60
CA THR A 74 0.29 -12.50 4.80
C THR A 74 0.60 -12.33 6.29
N ILE A 75 1.39 -13.25 6.84
CA ILE A 75 1.82 -13.20 8.24
C ILE A 75 3.26 -12.68 8.29
N LEU A 76 3.43 -11.46 8.80
CA LEU A 76 4.74 -10.84 9.03
C LEU A 76 4.92 -10.63 10.53
N SER A 77 6.15 -10.79 11.02
CA SER A 77 6.42 -10.78 12.47
C SER A 77 7.29 -9.64 12.93
N ASN A 78 8.09 -9.05 12.04
CA ASN A 78 9.06 -8.03 12.41
C ASN A 78 9.31 -7.04 11.27
N ARG A 79 10.19 -6.07 11.52
CA ARG A 79 10.57 -5.04 10.54
C ARG A 79 11.27 -5.60 9.30
N GLU A 80 12.08 -6.64 9.44
CA GLU A 80 12.80 -7.25 8.31
C GLU A 80 11.81 -7.89 7.33
N ASP A 81 10.81 -8.61 7.84
CA ASP A 81 9.72 -9.18 7.06
C ASP A 81 8.94 -8.09 6.30
N LEU A 82 8.60 -6.99 6.97
CA LEU A 82 7.93 -5.84 6.36
C LEU A 82 8.76 -5.19 5.26
N MET A 83 10.07 -5.03 5.48
CA MET A 83 10.98 -4.43 4.50
C MET A 83 11.11 -5.32 3.26
N LYS A 84 11.26 -6.62 3.47
CA LYS A 84 11.31 -7.61 2.38
C LYS A 84 10.02 -7.60 1.57
N LYS A 85 8.85 -7.67 2.23
CA LYS A 85 7.56 -7.65 1.54
C LYS A 85 7.33 -6.33 0.79
N LEU A 86 7.73 -5.19 1.36
CA LEU A 86 7.64 -3.89 0.70
C LEU A 86 8.44 -3.86 -0.61
N ASP A 87 9.68 -4.35 -0.59
CA ASP A 87 10.50 -4.42 -1.81
C ASP A 87 9.88 -5.37 -2.85
N GLU A 88 9.49 -6.58 -2.45
CA GLU A 88 8.84 -7.55 -3.33
C GLU A 88 7.56 -6.98 -3.99
N SER A 89 6.67 -6.38 -3.19
CA SER A 89 5.43 -5.78 -3.67
C SER A 89 5.69 -4.57 -4.59
N TYR A 90 6.66 -3.71 -4.25
CA TYR A 90 7.04 -2.58 -5.10
C TYR A 90 7.63 -3.04 -6.44
N GLN A 91 8.54 -4.03 -6.45
CA GLN A 91 9.12 -4.54 -7.70
C GLN A 91 8.05 -5.16 -8.60
N ALA A 92 7.09 -5.89 -8.03
CA ALA A 92 5.97 -6.44 -8.79
C ALA A 92 5.11 -5.33 -9.42
N GLY A 93 4.67 -4.35 -8.62
CA GLY A 93 3.87 -3.22 -9.11
C GLY A 93 4.59 -2.38 -10.16
N LYS A 94 5.87 -2.07 -9.92
CA LYS A 94 6.72 -1.34 -10.86
C LYS A 94 6.87 -2.08 -12.19
N LYS A 95 7.24 -3.35 -12.15
CA LYS A 95 7.41 -4.18 -13.35
C LYS A 95 6.11 -4.28 -14.15
N ALA A 96 4.96 -4.37 -13.49
CA ALA A 96 3.68 -4.38 -14.19
C ALA A 96 3.41 -3.06 -14.93
N LEU A 97 3.66 -1.92 -14.29
CA LEU A 97 3.50 -0.60 -14.93
C LEU A 97 4.53 -0.35 -16.04
N GLU A 98 5.74 -0.90 -15.93
CA GLU A 98 6.77 -0.81 -16.98
C GLU A 98 6.39 -1.59 -18.26
N ASN A 99 5.67 -2.71 -18.11
CA ASN A 99 5.28 -3.57 -19.22
C ASN A 99 3.87 -3.28 -19.75
N ALA A 100 3.12 -2.39 -19.10
CA ALA A 100 1.76 -2.04 -19.51
C ALA A 100 1.74 -1.11 -20.72
N SER A 101 0.68 -1.20 -21.51
CA SER A 101 0.30 -0.19 -22.50
C SER A 101 -0.83 0.71 -21.97
N GLU A 102 -0.97 1.91 -22.53
CA GLU A 102 -2.03 2.86 -22.14
C GLU A 102 -3.44 2.27 -22.33
N GLU A 103 -3.63 1.43 -23.35
CA GLU A 103 -4.92 0.77 -23.61
C GLU A 103 -5.32 -0.18 -22.48
N GLN A 104 -4.35 -0.81 -21.81
CA GLN A 104 -4.61 -1.73 -20.70
C GLN A 104 -5.12 -1.01 -19.44
N LEU A 105 -5.05 0.32 -19.39
CA LEU A 105 -5.59 1.11 -18.28
C LEU A 105 -7.11 1.40 -18.40
N ASN A 106 -7.69 1.22 -19.59
CA ASN A 106 -9.08 1.58 -19.87
C ASN A 106 -10.13 0.56 -19.41
N PRO A 107 -9.93 -0.76 -19.51
CA PRO A 107 -10.93 -1.75 -19.13
C PRO A 107 -11.39 -1.60 -17.68
N SER A 108 -12.61 -2.05 -17.40
CA SER A 108 -13.12 -2.12 -16.03
C SER A 108 -12.37 -3.19 -15.22
N TRP A 109 -12.18 -2.91 -13.93
CA TRP A 109 -11.70 -3.83 -12.92
C TRP A 109 -12.59 -3.74 -11.68
N THR A 110 -12.97 -4.90 -11.13
CA THR A 110 -14.06 -4.99 -10.16
C THR A 110 -13.62 -5.75 -8.91
N ILE A 111 -13.97 -5.23 -7.74
CA ILE A 111 -13.88 -5.95 -6.47
C ILE A 111 -15.24 -6.58 -6.17
N LYS A 112 -15.23 -7.86 -5.82
CA LYS A 112 -16.41 -8.64 -5.44
C LYS A 112 -16.26 -9.29 -4.07
N ASN A 113 -17.38 -9.71 -3.51
CA ASN A 113 -17.44 -10.63 -2.40
C ASN A 113 -18.59 -11.61 -2.61
N ASP A 114 -18.25 -12.88 -2.85
CA ASP A 114 -19.19 -13.97 -3.13
C ASP A 114 -20.05 -13.65 -4.35
N GLY A 115 -19.38 -13.24 -5.44
CA GLY A 115 -20.00 -12.81 -6.69
C GLY A 115 -20.67 -11.44 -6.65
N HIS A 116 -20.86 -10.82 -5.48
CA HIS A 116 -21.50 -9.51 -5.36
C HIS A 116 -20.48 -8.40 -5.59
N GLU A 117 -20.74 -7.53 -6.58
CA GLU A 117 -19.93 -6.35 -6.84
C GLU A 117 -19.96 -5.38 -5.65
N LEU A 118 -18.77 -5.09 -5.11
CA LEU A 118 -18.58 -4.11 -4.06
C LEU A 118 -18.17 -2.75 -4.63
N ALA A 119 -17.33 -2.76 -5.66
CA ALA A 119 -16.87 -1.56 -6.35
C ALA A 119 -16.27 -1.89 -7.73
N SER A 120 -16.39 -0.94 -8.66
CA SER A 120 -15.82 -1.05 -10.00
C SER A 120 -15.22 0.27 -10.46
N TRP A 121 -14.09 0.20 -11.15
CA TRP A 121 -13.40 1.33 -11.75
C TRP A 121 -12.83 0.93 -13.11
N SER A 122 -12.31 1.88 -13.89
CA SER A 122 -11.29 1.50 -14.88
C SER A 122 -10.02 1.00 -14.17
N LYS A 123 -9.17 0.22 -14.84
CA LYS A 123 -7.88 -0.20 -14.28
C LYS A 123 -7.03 0.99 -13.84
N TYR A 124 -7.03 2.09 -14.60
CA TYR A 124 -6.46 3.36 -14.16
C TYR A 124 -7.04 3.82 -12.81
N GLY A 125 -8.36 3.90 -12.71
CA GLY A 125 -9.05 4.35 -11.50
C GLY A 125 -8.75 3.46 -10.30
N ALA A 126 -8.71 2.14 -10.49
CA ALA A 126 -8.35 1.19 -9.46
C ALA A 126 -6.89 1.35 -8.99
N ILE A 127 -5.94 1.56 -9.91
CA ILE A 127 -4.52 1.82 -9.55
C ILE A 127 -4.39 3.14 -8.78
N ARG A 128 -5.08 4.20 -9.22
CA ARG A 128 -5.12 5.47 -8.48
C ARG A 128 -5.73 5.31 -7.10
N HIS A 129 -6.77 4.50 -6.97
CA HIS A 129 -7.36 4.17 -5.67
C HIS A 129 -6.35 3.45 -4.77
N ALA A 130 -5.62 2.46 -5.28
CA ALA A 130 -4.57 1.76 -4.54
C ALA A 130 -3.45 2.72 -4.06
N LEU A 131 -2.97 3.61 -4.92
CA LEU A 131 -1.98 4.64 -4.54
C LEU A 131 -2.50 5.55 -3.42
N ASN A 132 -3.78 5.95 -3.45
CA ASN A 132 -4.40 6.70 -2.35
C ASN A 132 -4.46 5.88 -1.04
N GLN A 133 -4.66 4.56 -1.11
CA GLN A 133 -4.64 3.69 0.06
C GLN A 133 -3.25 3.65 0.72
N ILE A 134 -2.17 3.70 -0.06
CA ILE A 134 -0.80 3.81 0.48
C ILE A 134 -0.67 5.06 1.33
N THR A 135 -1.05 6.23 0.79
CA THR A 135 -1.03 7.50 1.54
C THR A 135 -1.92 7.44 2.78
N HIS A 136 -3.14 6.91 2.64
CA HIS A 136 -4.12 6.80 3.71
C HIS A 136 -3.60 5.95 4.89
N HIS A 137 -3.13 4.73 4.62
CA HIS A 137 -2.66 3.82 5.65
C HIS A 137 -1.30 4.23 6.23
N ARG A 138 -0.42 4.85 5.43
CA ARG A 138 0.81 5.45 5.97
C ARG A 138 0.49 6.58 6.95
N ALA A 139 -0.50 7.42 6.65
CA ALA A 139 -0.92 8.48 7.56
C ALA A 139 -1.49 7.91 8.87
N GLN A 140 -2.29 6.84 8.79
CA GLN A 140 -2.73 6.10 9.99
C GLN A 140 -1.54 5.58 10.80
N LEU A 141 -0.58 4.90 10.16
CA LEU A 141 0.62 4.39 10.81
C LEU A 141 1.44 5.52 11.47
N GLY A 142 1.49 6.70 10.85
CA GLY A 142 2.14 7.88 11.41
C GLY A 142 1.55 8.32 12.76
N VAL A 143 0.22 8.24 12.92
CA VAL A 143 -0.43 8.48 14.22
C VAL A 143 -0.02 7.43 15.25
N TYR A 144 0.11 6.15 14.83
CA TYR A 144 0.52 5.07 15.73
C TYR A 144 1.95 5.29 16.21
N TYR A 145 2.83 5.75 15.33
CA TYR A 145 4.21 6.10 15.67
C TYR A 145 4.25 7.24 16.67
N ARG A 146 3.50 8.33 16.41
CA ARG A 146 3.42 9.48 17.32
C ARG A 146 2.93 9.08 18.72
N LEU A 147 1.90 8.24 18.82
CA LEU A 147 1.35 7.79 20.10
C LEU A 147 2.27 6.81 20.86
N ASN A 148 3.22 6.20 20.17
CA ASN A 148 4.21 5.29 20.78
C ASN A 148 5.60 5.91 20.92
N ASN A 149 5.73 7.24 20.77
CA ASN A 149 7.01 7.97 20.84
C ASN A 149 8.07 7.44 19.85
N ILE A 150 7.63 6.99 18.67
CA ILE A 150 8.51 6.60 17.57
C ILE A 150 8.69 7.84 16.68
N PRO A 151 9.93 8.17 16.28
CA PRO A 151 10.18 9.29 15.38
C PRO A 151 9.35 9.18 14.10
N LEU A 152 8.74 10.28 13.66
CA LEU A 152 7.92 10.29 12.46
C LEU A 152 8.70 10.89 11.28
N PRO A 153 8.95 10.16 10.19
CA PRO A 153 9.54 10.75 8.99
C PRO A 153 8.60 11.78 8.34
N GLY A 154 9.17 12.69 7.54
CA GLY A 154 8.38 13.51 6.63
C GLY A 154 7.68 12.65 5.57
N SER A 155 6.44 13.00 5.21
CA SER A 155 5.71 12.34 4.11
C SER A 155 5.74 13.20 2.85
N TYR A 156 5.03 14.32 2.86
CA TYR A 156 5.03 15.31 1.76
C TYR A 156 5.61 16.65 2.18
N GLY A 157 5.88 16.79 3.48
CA GLY A 157 6.50 17.93 4.10
C GLY A 157 7.12 17.49 5.42
N PRO A 158 7.75 18.44 6.14
CA PRO A 158 8.42 18.17 7.39
C PRO A 158 7.46 17.65 8.46
N SER A 159 8.01 16.87 9.39
CA SER A 159 7.36 16.48 10.64
C SER A 159 7.99 17.22 11.82
N ALA A 160 7.47 17.04 13.04
CA ALA A 160 8.12 17.56 14.24
C ALA A 160 9.51 16.93 14.49
N ASP A 161 9.78 15.74 13.95
CA ASP A 161 11.02 14.98 14.14
C ASP A 161 11.99 15.12 12.93
N GLN A 162 11.52 15.67 11.81
CA GLN A 162 12.30 15.92 10.60
C GLN A 162 11.84 17.24 9.96
N GLN A 163 12.55 18.33 10.25
CA GLN A 163 12.16 19.70 9.86
C GLN A 163 12.63 20.16 8.48
N SER A 164 13.38 19.34 7.75
CA SER A 164 13.87 19.65 6.40
C SER A 164 12.91 19.13 5.32
N PHE A 165 12.89 19.83 4.17
CA PHE A 165 12.30 19.34 2.93
C PHE A 165 13.24 18.39 2.20
#